data_AF-A0A520HXC2-F1
#
_entry.id   AF-A0A520HXC2-F1
#
_cell.length_a   1.000
_cell.length_b   1.000
_cell.length_c   1.000
_cell.angle_alpha   90.00
_cell.angle_beta   90.00
_cell.angle_gamma   90.00
#
_symmetry.space_group_name_H-M   'P 1'
#
loop_
_entity.id
_entity.type
_entity.pdbx_description
1 polymer ?
#
loop_
_entity_poly.entity_id
_entity_poly.type
_entity_poly.pdbx_seq_one_letter_code
_entity_poly.pdbx_strand_id
1 'polypeptide(L)'
;WYTWLEQGRGGAPSADVLNRIAGGLMLTEPEREHLFVLGLGHPPEATYRASDEVTPRLQRVLDALEFSPAIVKTPTWDVVAWNAAAATLLTDYSTLPRDQRNILRLMFTNASIKAAQEDWLNVARYVVGTFRADAARAGAGAEISQLVEELSRLSPEFDALWRDNNVARHADGLKRLHHPVHGLLELEFSAFAVDGRPDLGMIVYNPATPETARRIRALMAPTA
;
A
#
# COMPACT_ATOMS: atom_id res chain seq x y z
N TRP A 1 36.48 -19.46 -2.77
CA TRP A 1 35.73 -18.51 -1.93
C TRP A 1 34.63 -19.21 -1.15
N TYR A 2 33.70 -19.96 -1.78
CA TYR A 2 32.66 -20.73 -1.06
C TYR A 2 33.23 -21.69 0.00
N THR A 3 34.29 -22.44 -0.31
CA THR A 3 35.00 -23.31 0.65
C THR A 3 35.61 -22.56 1.84
N TRP A 4 35.94 -21.27 1.67
CA TRP A 4 36.48 -20.46 2.77
C TRP A 4 35.36 -20.02 3.70
N LEU A 5 34.22 -19.63 3.13
CA LEU A 5 33.00 -19.32 3.87
C LEU A 5 32.56 -20.50 4.75
N GLU A 6 32.52 -21.72 4.20
CA GLU A 6 32.18 -22.94 4.95
C GLU A 6 33.14 -23.23 6.11
N GLN A 7 34.40 -22.79 5.99
CA GLN A 7 35.42 -22.94 7.02
C GLN A 7 35.45 -21.77 8.02
N GLY A 8 34.51 -20.81 7.91
CA GLY A 8 34.50 -19.60 8.73
C GLY A 8 35.68 -18.65 8.47
N ARG A 9 36.29 -18.73 7.28
CA ARG A 9 37.46 -17.94 6.87
C ARG A 9 37.05 -16.97 5.75
N GLY A 10 37.54 -15.73 5.78
CA GLY A 10 37.33 -14.77 4.67
C GLY A 10 36.36 -13.61 4.94
N GLY A 11 35.95 -13.39 6.19
CA GLY A 11 35.10 -12.25 6.57
C GLY A 11 33.62 -12.48 6.27
N ALA A 12 32.80 -11.45 6.54
CA ALA A 12 31.37 -11.51 6.28
C ALA A 12 31.08 -11.57 4.77
N PRO A 13 30.22 -12.48 4.29
CA PRO A 13 29.83 -12.56 2.89
C PRO A 13 29.09 -11.29 2.46
N SER A 14 29.31 -10.80 1.24
CA SER A 14 28.52 -9.68 0.71
C SER A 14 27.09 -10.13 0.36
N ALA A 15 26.16 -9.17 0.28
CA ALA A 15 24.77 -9.42 -0.11
C ALA A 15 24.65 -10.13 -1.46
N ASP A 16 25.49 -9.77 -2.45
CA ASP A 16 25.54 -10.44 -3.75
C ASP A 16 25.87 -11.92 -3.64
N VAL A 17 26.80 -12.27 -2.73
CA VAL A 17 27.17 -13.68 -2.57
C VAL A 17 26.06 -14.44 -1.83
N LEU A 18 25.45 -13.86 -0.80
CA LEU A 18 24.31 -14.48 -0.13
C LEU A 18 23.14 -14.72 -1.10
N ASN A 19 22.85 -13.77 -2.00
CA ASN A 19 21.84 -13.95 -3.05
C ASN A 19 22.20 -15.10 -4.01
N ARG A 20 23.46 -15.23 -4.42
CA ARG A 20 23.90 -16.35 -5.27
C ARG A 20 23.79 -17.70 -4.57
N ILE A 21 24.08 -17.75 -3.26
CA ILE A 21 23.93 -18.96 -2.45
C ILE A 21 22.45 -19.32 -2.32
N ALA A 22 21.59 -18.36 -1.98
CA ALA A 22 20.15 -18.58 -1.89
C ALA A 22 19.57 -19.10 -3.22
N GLY A 23 19.97 -18.50 -4.35
CA GLY A 23 19.56 -18.97 -5.68
C GLY A 23 20.11 -20.35 -6.03
N GLY A 24 21.38 -20.62 -5.76
CA GLY A 24 22.03 -21.90 -6.04
C GLY A 24 21.48 -23.06 -5.21
N LEU A 25 21.03 -22.79 -3.99
CA LEU A 25 20.40 -23.76 -3.09
C LEU A 25 18.87 -23.80 -3.21
N MET A 26 18.29 -23.00 -4.11
CA MET A 26 16.83 -22.86 -4.27
C MET A 26 16.09 -22.58 -2.96
N LEU A 27 16.68 -21.76 -2.10
CA LEU A 27 16.09 -21.39 -0.82
C LEU A 27 14.76 -20.66 -1.04
N THR A 28 13.80 -20.96 -0.17
CA THR A 28 12.55 -20.19 -0.04
C THR A 28 12.84 -18.78 0.48
N GLU A 29 11.88 -17.86 0.33
CA GLU A 29 12.05 -16.48 0.80
C GLU A 29 12.38 -16.39 2.31
N PRO A 30 11.70 -17.14 3.21
CA PRO A 30 12.06 -17.16 4.63
C PRO A 30 13.47 -17.71 4.90
N GLU A 31 13.91 -18.73 4.15
CA GLU A 31 15.26 -19.29 4.28
C GLU A 31 16.33 -18.30 3.79
N ARG A 32 16.05 -17.57 2.71
CA ARG A 32 16.89 -16.47 2.23
C ARG A 32 16.98 -15.35 3.25
N GLU A 33 15.85 -14.91 3.83
CA GLU A 33 15.85 -13.90 4.88
C GLU A 33 16.67 -14.34 6.09
N HIS A 34 16.50 -15.59 6.53
CA HIS A 34 17.26 -16.15 7.63
C HIS A 34 18.77 -16.19 7.33
N LEU A 35 19.16 -16.59 6.12
CA LEU A 35 20.54 -16.58 5.67
C LEU A 35 21.17 -15.18 5.74
N PHE A 36 20.42 -14.14 5.40
CA PHE A 36 20.86 -12.74 5.48
C PHE A 36 21.01 -12.25 6.92
N VAL A 37 20.05 -12.58 7.79
CA VAL A 37 20.17 -12.26 9.23
C VAL A 37 21.40 -12.94 9.83
N LEU A 38 21.69 -14.19 9.47
CA LEU A 38 22.88 -14.90 9.92
C LEU A 38 24.18 -14.32 9.34
N GLY A 39 24.19 -13.94 8.05
CA GLY A 39 25.40 -13.51 7.35
C GLY A 39 25.77 -12.04 7.51
N LEU A 40 24.78 -11.16 7.65
CA LEU A 40 24.93 -9.70 7.64
C LEU A 40 24.28 -8.99 8.84
N GLY A 41 23.52 -9.71 9.67
CA GLY A 41 22.85 -9.12 10.84
C GLY A 41 21.59 -8.31 10.51
N HIS A 42 21.15 -8.31 9.25
CA HIS A 42 19.93 -7.65 8.80
C HIS A 42 19.27 -8.45 7.67
N PRO A 43 17.95 -8.33 7.46
CA PRO A 43 17.26 -8.95 6.32
C PRO A 43 17.79 -8.41 4.98
N PRO A 44 17.57 -9.14 3.87
CA PRO A 44 17.92 -8.65 2.54
C PRO A 44 17.13 -7.38 2.20
N GLU A 45 17.66 -6.58 1.28
CA GLU A 45 16.87 -5.49 0.70
C GLU A 45 15.62 -6.07 0.03
N ALA A 46 14.48 -5.43 0.30
CA ALA A 46 13.21 -5.79 -0.32
C ALA A 46 13.33 -5.58 -1.84
N THR A 47 13.10 -6.65 -2.60
CA THR A 47 12.99 -6.59 -4.05
C THR A 47 11.54 -6.77 -4.41
N TYR A 48 10.92 -5.71 -4.94
CA TYR A 48 9.54 -5.78 -5.39
C TYR A 48 9.42 -6.81 -6.52
N ARG A 49 8.52 -7.78 -6.33
CA ARG A 49 8.02 -8.65 -7.39
C ARG A 49 6.53 -8.43 -7.47
N ALA A 50 6.06 -7.93 -8.61
CA ALA A 50 4.63 -7.74 -8.83
C ALA A 50 3.89 -9.07 -8.68
N SER A 51 3.06 -9.18 -7.66
CA SER A 51 2.13 -10.29 -7.46
C SER A 51 0.74 -9.70 -7.24
N ASP A 52 -0.05 -9.73 -8.31
CA ASP A 52 -1.36 -9.08 -8.39
C ASP A 52 -2.45 -9.73 -7.52
N GLU A 53 -2.17 -10.89 -6.93
CA GLU A 53 -3.18 -11.67 -6.22
C GLU A 53 -2.90 -11.75 -4.71
N VAL A 54 -3.95 -11.49 -3.93
CA VAL A 54 -4.00 -11.81 -2.51
C VAL A 54 -4.44 -13.25 -2.32
N THR A 55 -4.06 -13.87 -1.20
CA THR A 55 -4.56 -15.20 -0.89
C THR A 55 -6.07 -15.15 -0.58
N PRO A 56 -6.84 -16.21 -0.87
CA PRO A 56 -8.25 -16.29 -0.47
C PRO A 56 -8.47 -16.16 1.04
N ARG A 57 -7.44 -16.51 1.85
CA ARG A 57 -7.48 -16.33 3.31
C ARG A 57 -7.45 -14.85 3.68
N LEU A 58 -6.59 -14.05 3.04
CA LEU A 58 -6.52 -12.61 3.27
C LEU A 58 -7.80 -11.90 2.81
N GLN A 59 -8.35 -12.27 1.65
CA GLN A 59 -9.62 -11.71 1.19
C GLN A 59 -10.75 -11.94 2.21
N ARG A 60 -10.86 -13.14 2.80
CA ARG A 60 -11.87 -13.42 3.84
C ARG A 60 -11.69 -12.57 5.11
N VAL A 61 -10.46 -12.14 5.43
CA VAL A 61 -10.22 -11.20 6.54
C VAL A 61 -10.81 -9.83 6.20
N LEU A 62 -10.58 -9.35 4.97
CA LEU A 62 -11.19 -8.11 4.48
C LEU A 62 -12.72 -8.19 4.50
N ASP A 63 -13.29 -9.30 4.04
CA ASP A 63 -14.74 -9.49 3.97
C ASP A 63 -15.40 -9.55 5.36
N ALA A 64 -14.68 -10.00 6.40
CA ALA A 64 -15.16 -10.00 7.77
C ALA A 64 -15.29 -8.58 8.37
N LEU A 65 -14.65 -7.58 7.77
CA LEU A 65 -14.74 -6.17 8.17
C LEU A 65 -15.95 -5.49 7.49
N GLU A 66 -17.15 -6.00 7.76
CA GLU A 66 -18.39 -5.66 7.04
C GLU A 66 -18.69 -4.15 6.97
N PHE A 67 -18.38 -3.39 8.03
CA PHE A 67 -18.68 -1.95 8.12
C PHE A 67 -17.42 -1.08 8.17
N SER A 68 -16.24 -1.67 7.98
CA SER A 68 -14.96 -0.98 7.98
C SER A 68 -14.33 -1.17 6.61
N PRO A 69 -14.30 -0.14 5.74
CA PRO A 69 -13.64 -0.22 4.44
C PRO A 69 -12.21 -0.73 4.60
N ALA A 70 -11.86 -1.78 3.88
CA ALA A 70 -10.54 -2.37 3.92
C ALA A 70 -10.02 -2.59 2.50
N ILE A 71 -8.78 -2.20 2.27
CA ILE A 71 -8.08 -2.40 1.00
C ILE A 71 -6.68 -2.98 1.24
N VAL A 72 -6.18 -3.74 0.27
CA VAL A 72 -4.78 -4.16 0.18
C VAL A 72 -4.16 -3.49 -1.04
N LYS A 73 -2.98 -2.92 -0.85
CA LYS A 73 -2.23 -2.21 -1.90
C LYS A 73 -0.79 -2.73 -2.03
N THR A 74 -0.25 -2.65 -3.24
CA THR A 74 1.17 -2.84 -3.54
C THR A 74 2.02 -1.66 -3.05
N PRO A 75 3.35 -1.68 -3.18
CA PRO A 75 4.20 -0.56 -2.81
C PRO A 75 4.05 0.64 -3.75
N THR A 76 3.64 0.41 -5.00
CA THR A 76 3.23 1.44 -5.96
C THR A 76 1.82 1.98 -5.70
N TRP A 77 1.14 1.48 -4.66
CA TRP A 77 -0.22 1.83 -4.24
C TRP A 77 -1.30 1.43 -5.25
N ASP A 78 -1.06 0.36 -6.01
CA ASP A 78 -2.10 -0.32 -6.78
C ASP A 78 -2.95 -1.17 -5.83
N VAL A 79 -4.26 -1.01 -5.89
CA VAL A 79 -5.21 -1.75 -5.06
C VAL A 79 -5.43 -3.14 -5.67
N VAL A 80 -5.04 -4.17 -4.93
CA VAL A 80 -5.09 -5.58 -5.36
C VAL A 80 -6.20 -6.37 -4.67
N ALA A 81 -6.76 -5.86 -3.58
CA ALA A 81 -7.93 -6.43 -2.92
C ALA A 81 -8.71 -5.37 -2.14
N TRP A 82 -10.01 -5.59 -1.96
CA TRP A 82 -10.91 -4.71 -1.22
C TRP A 82 -12.14 -5.49 -0.74
N ASN A 83 -12.84 -4.97 0.28
CA ASN A 83 -14.13 -5.50 0.72
C ASN A 83 -15.32 -4.67 0.19
N ALA A 84 -16.54 -5.16 0.42
CA ALA A 84 -17.77 -4.48 0.01
C ALA A 84 -17.89 -3.05 0.58
N ALA A 85 -17.48 -2.85 1.85
CA ALA A 85 -17.46 -1.52 2.46
C ALA A 85 -16.54 -0.55 1.72
N ALA A 86 -15.36 -1.00 1.27
CA ALA A 86 -14.48 -0.18 0.44
C ALA A 86 -15.08 0.14 -0.93
N ALA A 87 -15.75 -0.83 -1.56
CA ALA A 87 -16.43 -0.59 -2.84
C ALA A 87 -17.52 0.48 -2.73
N THR A 88 -18.30 0.47 -1.64
CA THR A 88 -19.39 1.42 -1.44
C THR A 88 -18.91 2.79 -0.93
N LEU A 89 -18.00 2.83 0.03
CA LEU A 89 -17.63 4.09 0.68
C LEU A 89 -16.46 4.80 0.00
N LEU A 90 -15.55 4.06 -0.64
CA LEU A 90 -14.34 4.64 -1.25
C LEU A 90 -14.49 4.67 -2.77
N THR A 91 -14.32 3.50 -3.40
CA THR A 91 -14.34 3.35 -4.85
C THR A 91 -14.62 1.90 -5.16
N ASP A 92 -15.57 1.64 -6.05
CA ASP A 92 -15.79 0.29 -6.56
C ASP A 92 -14.72 -0.06 -7.59
N TYR A 93 -13.61 -0.61 -7.10
CA TYR A 93 -12.47 -1.02 -7.92
C TYR A 93 -12.83 -2.12 -8.93
N SER A 94 -13.96 -2.84 -8.76
CA SER A 94 -14.39 -3.87 -9.72
C SER A 94 -14.79 -3.26 -11.07
N THR A 95 -15.24 -2.01 -11.06
CA THR A 95 -15.66 -1.26 -12.26
C THR A 95 -14.48 -0.66 -13.03
N LEU A 96 -13.29 -0.66 -12.43
CA LEU A 96 -12.08 -0.08 -13.01
C LEU A 96 -11.20 -1.16 -13.65
N PRO A 97 -10.59 -0.89 -14.82
CA PRO A 97 -9.48 -1.67 -15.35
C PRO A 97 -8.35 -1.80 -14.32
N ARG A 98 -7.63 -2.94 -14.32
CA ARG A 98 -6.62 -3.25 -13.29
C ARG A 98 -5.54 -2.16 -13.17
N ASP A 99 -5.04 -1.68 -14.29
CA ASP A 99 -4.02 -0.62 -14.41
C ASP A 99 -4.48 0.75 -13.89
N GLN A 100 -5.79 0.95 -13.74
CA GLN A 100 -6.39 2.19 -13.23
C GLN A 100 -6.70 2.14 -11.72
N ARG A 101 -6.48 1.00 -11.05
CA ARG A 101 -6.75 0.82 -9.61
C ARG A 101 -5.65 1.39 -8.71
N ASN A 102 -4.98 2.45 -9.14
CA ASN A 102 -3.92 3.09 -8.37
C ASN A 102 -4.48 4.25 -7.55
N ILE A 103 -4.20 4.27 -6.24
CA ILE A 103 -4.72 5.29 -5.32
C ILE A 103 -4.29 6.70 -5.74
N LEU A 104 -3.04 6.88 -6.18
CA LEU A 104 -2.54 8.18 -6.61
C LEU A 104 -3.17 8.59 -7.94
N ARG A 105 -3.22 7.70 -8.93
CA ARG A 105 -3.89 8.01 -10.21
C ARG A 105 -5.32 8.46 -9.98
N LEU A 106 -6.07 7.74 -9.15
CA LEU A 106 -7.44 8.10 -8.80
C LEU A 106 -7.53 9.46 -8.09
N MET A 107 -6.66 9.74 -7.11
CA MET A 107 -6.66 11.00 -6.36
C MET A 107 -6.38 12.23 -7.24
N PHE A 108 -5.51 12.09 -8.23
CA PHE A 108 -5.02 13.21 -9.04
C PHE A 108 -5.68 13.36 -10.41
N THR A 109 -6.36 12.34 -10.92
CA THR A 109 -7.00 12.39 -12.24
C THR A 109 -8.52 12.26 -12.20
N ASN A 110 -9.11 11.76 -11.11
CA ASN A 110 -10.56 11.61 -11.00
C ASN A 110 -11.21 12.79 -10.25
N ALA A 111 -11.99 13.59 -10.97
CA ALA A 111 -12.65 14.77 -10.44
C ALA A 111 -13.66 14.46 -9.31
N SER A 112 -14.35 13.32 -9.35
CA SER A 112 -15.31 12.98 -8.28
C SER A 112 -14.61 12.60 -6.99
N ILE A 113 -13.47 11.88 -7.08
CA ILE A 113 -12.65 11.52 -5.92
C ILE A 113 -12.02 12.77 -5.30
N LYS A 114 -11.55 13.69 -6.14
CA LYS A 114 -11.05 15.01 -5.72
C LYS A 114 -12.12 15.81 -4.98
N ALA A 115 -13.32 15.91 -5.56
CA ALA A 115 -14.44 16.64 -4.97
C ALA A 115 -14.98 16.03 -3.67
N ALA A 116 -14.78 14.72 -3.46
CA ALA A 116 -15.21 14.05 -2.24
C ALA A 116 -14.29 14.34 -1.04
N GLN A 117 -13.08 14.88 -1.23
CA GLN A 117 -12.19 15.23 -0.11
C GLN A 117 -12.52 16.64 0.40
N GLU A 118 -12.75 16.80 1.71
CA GLU A 118 -13.06 18.11 2.33
C GLU A 118 -11.92 19.12 2.17
N ASP A 119 -10.67 18.67 2.40
CA ASP A 119 -9.45 19.45 2.20
C ASP A 119 -8.49 18.68 1.29
N TRP A 120 -8.86 18.63 0.01
CA TRP A 120 -8.13 17.84 -0.98
C TRP A 120 -6.64 18.16 -1.03
N LEU A 121 -6.25 19.44 -0.91
CA LEU A 121 -4.84 19.82 -1.04
C LEU A 121 -4.00 19.31 0.13
N ASN A 122 -4.51 19.40 1.37
CA ASN A 122 -3.79 18.83 2.53
C ASN A 122 -3.78 17.30 2.48
N VAL A 123 -4.88 16.66 2.06
CA VAL A 123 -4.93 15.21 1.84
C VAL A 123 -3.92 14.79 0.78
N ALA A 124 -3.85 15.49 -0.35
CA ALA A 124 -2.90 15.23 -1.44
C ALA A 124 -1.46 15.38 -0.95
N ARG A 125 -1.14 16.44 -0.21
CA ARG A 125 0.19 16.66 0.37
C ARG A 125 0.59 15.51 1.32
N TYR A 126 -0.32 15.08 2.20
CA TYR A 126 -0.09 13.95 3.08
C TYR A 126 0.16 12.67 2.27
N VAL A 127 -0.73 12.35 1.35
CA VAL A 127 -0.66 11.15 0.49
C VAL A 127 0.65 11.09 -0.29
N VAL A 128 1.07 12.19 -0.92
CA VAL A 128 2.33 12.27 -1.66
C VAL A 128 3.54 12.07 -0.74
N GLY A 129 3.54 12.70 0.43
CA GLY A 129 4.62 12.55 1.40
C GLY A 129 4.72 11.14 1.98
N THR A 130 3.60 10.46 2.20
CA THR A 130 3.55 9.08 2.65
C THR A 130 3.96 8.11 1.56
N PHE A 131 3.52 8.33 0.32
CA PHE A 131 3.95 7.52 -0.83
C PHE A 131 5.46 7.57 -1.00
N ARG A 132 6.08 8.74 -0.87
CA ARG A 132 7.54 8.90 -0.91
C ARG A 132 8.25 8.06 0.16
N ALA A 133 7.73 8.03 1.38
CA ALA A 133 8.30 7.23 2.46
C ALA A 133 8.17 5.73 2.22
N ASP A 134 7.02 5.29 1.69
CA ASP A 134 6.78 3.89 1.33
C ASP A 134 7.65 3.47 0.14
N ALA A 135 7.79 4.34 -0.84
CA ALA A 135 8.62 4.16 -2.03
C ALA A 135 10.09 3.87 -1.69
N ALA A 136 10.66 4.70 -0.80
CA ALA A 136 12.04 4.52 -0.35
C ALA A 136 12.24 3.20 0.41
N ARG A 137 11.21 2.72 1.13
CA ARG A 137 11.28 1.49 1.92
C ARG A 137 11.18 0.23 1.06
N ALA A 138 10.40 0.28 -0.02
CA ALA A 138 10.08 -0.88 -0.83
C ALA A 138 11.17 -1.28 -1.84
N GLY A 139 12.18 -0.45 -2.06
CA GLY A 139 13.24 -0.72 -3.04
C GLY A 139 12.76 -0.73 -4.51
N ALA A 140 11.50 -0.36 -4.78
CA ALA A 140 10.86 -0.40 -6.10
C ALA A 140 11.22 0.85 -6.94
N GLY A 141 12.51 1.09 -7.15
CA GLY A 141 12.98 2.35 -7.74
C GLY A 141 12.47 2.62 -9.16
N ALA A 142 12.44 1.60 -10.03
CA ALA A 142 12.09 1.78 -11.44
C ALA A 142 10.59 1.99 -11.64
N GLU A 143 9.76 1.14 -11.04
CA GLU A 143 8.30 1.19 -11.14
C GLU A 143 7.74 2.49 -10.54
N ILE A 144 8.32 2.93 -9.43
CA ILE A 144 7.94 4.19 -8.79
C ILE A 144 8.36 5.39 -9.62
N SER A 145 9.56 5.36 -10.22
CA SER A 145 10.00 6.44 -11.10
C SER A 145 9.06 6.59 -12.30
N GLN A 146 8.66 5.49 -12.92
CA GLN A 146 7.71 5.51 -14.03
C GLN A 146 6.34 6.07 -13.61
N LEU A 147 5.81 5.65 -12.45
CA LEU A 147 4.55 6.16 -11.92
C LEU A 147 4.62 7.66 -11.61
N VAL A 148 5.72 8.12 -11.01
CA VAL A 148 5.96 9.54 -10.71
C VAL A 148 6.01 10.36 -11.99
N GLU A 149 6.75 9.91 -13.02
CA GLU A 149 6.82 10.59 -14.31
C GLU A 149 5.47 10.67 -15.03
N GLU A 150 4.66 9.61 -14.94
CA GLU A 150 3.29 9.60 -15.44
C GLU A 150 2.44 10.63 -14.71
N LEU A 151 2.37 10.55 -13.38
CA LEU A 151 1.52 11.42 -12.56
C LEU A 151 1.93 12.90 -12.66
N SER A 152 3.23 13.20 -12.71
CA SER A 152 3.75 14.55 -12.93
C SER A 152 3.30 15.14 -14.27
N ARG A 153 3.11 14.31 -15.31
CA ARG A 153 2.56 14.77 -16.60
C ARG A 153 1.05 14.96 -16.56
N LEU A 154 0.35 14.14 -15.78
CA LEU A 154 -1.12 14.15 -15.70
C LEU A 154 -1.69 15.20 -14.75
N SER A 155 -0.94 15.60 -13.71
CA SER A 155 -1.39 16.60 -12.73
C SER A 155 -0.26 17.56 -12.34
N PRO A 156 -0.39 18.86 -12.69
CA PRO A 156 0.52 19.90 -12.21
C PRO A 156 0.59 19.98 -10.68
N GLU A 157 -0.51 19.69 -9.98
CA GLU A 157 -0.52 19.67 -8.53
C GLU A 157 0.29 18.50 -7.96
N PHE A 158 0.21 17.31 -8.56
CA PHE A 158 1.08 16.19 -8.16
C PHE A 158 2.55 16.56 -8.34
N ASP A 159 2.88 17.12 -9.50
CA ASP A 159 4.24 17.52 -9.85
C ASP A 159 4.82 18.55 -8.86
N ALA A 160 4.04 19.56 -8.49
CA ALA A 160 4.42 20.52 -7.47
C ALA A 160 4.63 19.87 -6.09
N LEU A 161 3.67 19.06 -5.62
CA LEU A 161 3.75 18.38 -4.33
C LEU A 161 4.90 17.38 -4.27
N TRP A 162 5.22 16.71 -5.38
CA TRP A 162 6.36 15.81 -5.45
C TRP A 162 7.66 16.60 -5.35
N ARG A 163 7.81 17.73 -6.04
CA ARG A 163 9.03 18.56 -5.96
C ARG A 163 9.26 19.20 -4.59
N ASP A 164 8.21 19.45 -3.81
CA ASP A 164 8.32 19.95 -2.43
C ASP A 164 9.08 18.98 -1.49
N ASN A 165 9.32 17.72 -1.89
CA ASN A 165 10.11 16.72 -1.15
C ASN A 165 9.66 16.49 0.31
N ASN A 166 8.41 16.82 0.64
CA ASN A 166 7.87 16.56 1.97
C ASN A 166 7.76 15.04 2.21
N VAL A 167 8.08 14.59 3.41
CA VAL A 167 8.01 13.19 3.82
C VAL A 167 7.08 13.09 5.02
N ALA A 168 6.07 12.24 4.91
CA ALA A 168 5.14 11.93 5.99
C ALA A 168 5.25 10.44 6.34
N ARG A 169 5.12 10.08 7.62
CA ARG A 169 5.04 8.68 8.03
C ARG A 169 3.59 8.20 7.97
N HIS A 170 3.42 6.96 7.54
CA HIS A 170 2.20 6.20 7.74
C HIS A 170 2.13 5.81 9.22
N ALA A 171 1.04 6.12 9.91
CA ALA A 171 0.82 5.62 11.27
C ALA A 171 -0.67 5.46 11.53
N ASP A 172 -1.41 6.55 11.36
CA ASP A 172 -2.81 6.67 11.70
C ASP A 172 -3.29 8.07 11.29
N GLY A 173 -4.59 8.24 11.10
CA GLY A 173 -5.12 9.55 10.79
C GLY A 173 -6.62 9.55 10.55
N LEU A 174 -7.16 10.75 10.35
CA LEU A 174 -8.58 10.95 10.10
C LEU A 174 -8.79 11.29 8.61
N LYS A 175 -9.59 10.49 7.94
CA LYS A 175 -10.10 10.71 6.59
C LYS A 175 -11.50 11.29 6.67
N ARG A 176 -11.67 12.50 6.11
CA ARG A 176 -12.97 13.16 5.97
C ARG A 176 -13.42 13.08 4.53
N LEU A 177 -14.57 12.43 4.29
CA LEU A 177 -15.07 12.14 2.96
C LEU A 177 -16.52 12.61 2.82
N HIS A 178 -16.82 13.38 1.78
CA HIS A 178 -18.18 13.73 1.40
C HIS A 178 -18.79 12.61 0.55
N HIS A 179 -19.63 11.78 1.18
CA HIS A 179 -20.41 10.79 0.48
C HIS A 179 -21.62 11.47 -0.21
N PRO A 180 -21.90 11.18 -1.49
CA PRO A 180 -22.93 11.90 -2.26
C PRO A 180 -24.33 11.82 -1.64
N VAL A 181 -24.63 10.72 -0.96
CA VAL A 181 -25.96 10.48 -0.35
C VAL A 181 -25.99 10.73 1.17
N HIS A 182 -24.87 10.57 1.88
CA HIS A 182 -24.85 10.55 3.35
C HIS A 182 -24.04 11.70 3.97
N GLY A 183 -23.58 12.63 3.13
CA GLY A 183 -22.81 13.80 3.55
C GLY A 183 -21.44 13.41 4.09
N LEU A 184 -20.93 14.22 5.03
CA LEU A 184 -19.61 14.02 5.60
C LEU A 184 -19.54 12.73 6.44
N LEU A 185 -18.56 11.89 6.12
CA LEU A 185 -18.16 10.71 6.87
C LEU A 185 -16.75 10.92 7.40
N GLU A 186 -16.57 10.69 8.70
CA GLU A 186 -15.27 10.75 9.37
C GLU A 186 -14.79 9.35 9.68
N LEU A 187 -13.66 8.96 9.10
CA LEU A 187 -13.07 7.64 9.20
C LEU A 187 -11.66 7.74 9.75
N GLU A 188 -11.37 7.06 10.84
CA GLU A 188 -9.99 6.83 11.27
C GLU A 188 -9.39 5.73 10.38
N PHE A 189 -8.14 5.86 9.98
CA PHE A 189 -7.46 4.81 9.23
C PHE A 189 -6.23 4.29 9.95
N SER A 190 -5.97 3.00 9.76
CA SER A 190 -4.78 2.33 10.26
C SER A 190 -4.17 1.51 9.13
N ALA A 191 -2.84 1.49 9.06
CA ALA A 191 -2.11 0.68 8.10
C ALA A 191 -1.42 -0.50 8.78
N PHE A 192 -1.43 -1.63 8.08
CA PHE A 192 -0.91 -2.89 8.56
C PHE A 192 0.02 -3.48 7.49
N ALA A 193 1.16 -4.01 7.92
CA ALA A 193 1.97 -4.87 7.07
C ALA A 193 1.28 -6.25 6.96
N VAL A 194 1.40 -6.90 5.80
CA VAL A 194 0.93 -8.28 5.60
C VAL A 194 2.11 -9.21 5.80
N ASP A 195 2.09 -9.98 6.88
CA ASP A 195 3.15 -10.95 7.15
C ASP A 195 3.24 -12.02 6.05
N GLY A 196 4.45 -12.39 5.66
CA GLY A 196 4.73 -13.25 4.50
C GLY A 196 4.46 -12.63 3.12
N ARG A 197 3.97 -11.38 3.05
CA ARG A 197 3.81 -10.57 1.83
C ARG A 197 4.28 -9.14 2.09
N PRO A 198 5.59 -8.92 2.31
CA PRO A 198 6.14 -7.60 2.61
C PRO A 198 5.96 -6.58 1.48
N ASP A 199 5.60 -7.07 0.28
CA ASP A 199 5.19 -6.27 -0.87
C ASP A 199 3.76 -5.70 -0.72
N LEU A 200 2.97 -6.13 0.26
CA LEU A 200 1.59 -5.70 0.45
C LEU A 200 1.42 -4.89 1.75
N GLY A 201 0.63 -3.82 1.65
CA GLY A 201 0.11 -3.07 2.79
C GLY A 201 -1.41 -3.13 2.82
N MET A 202 -1.99 -3.35 3.99
CA MET A 202 -3.43 -3.25 4.21
C MET A 202 -3.77 -1.92 4.88
N ILE A 203 -4.84 -1.26 4.43
CA ILE A 203 -5.41 -0.08 5.10
C ILE A 203 -6.84 -0.43 5.49
N VAL A 204 -7.17 -0.18 6.76
CA VAL A 204 -8.52 -0.33 7.30
C VAL A 204 -9.01 1.04 7.76
N TYR A 205 -10.23 1.38 7.37
CA TYR A 205 -10.93 2.59 7.78
C TYR A 205 -12.03 2.23 8.78
N ASN A 206 -12.02 2.85 9.95
CA ASN A 206 -13.02 2.67 11.00
C ASN A 206 -13.84 3.95 11.18
N PRO A 207 -15.15 3.86 11.47
CA PRO A 207 -15.96 5.05 11.75
C PRO A 207 -15.43 5.77 13.00
N ALA A 208 -15.07 7.05 12.86
CA ALA A 208 -14.52 7.85 13.97
C ALA A 208 -15.56 8.17 15.06
N THR A 209 -16.85 8.08 14.73
CA THR A 209 -17.93 8.36 15.67
C THR A 209 -19.05 7.32 15.57
N PRO A 210 -19.85 7.12 16.65
CA PRO A 210 -21.03 6.29 16.60
C PRO A 210 -22.05 6.73 15.54
N GLU A 211 -22.11 8.03 15.24
CA GLU A 211 -22.99 8.57 14.20
C GLU A 211 -22.52 8.12 12.80
N THR A 212 -21.23 8.26 12.50
CA THR A 212 -20.65 7.73 11.26
C THR A 212 -20.90 6.23 11.14
N ALA A 213 -20.71 5.46 12.23
CA ALA A 213 -20.98 4.03 12.23
C ALA A 213 -22.42 3.68 11.88
N ARG A 214 -23.40 4.41 12.43
CA ARG A 214 -24.83 4.23 12.09
C ARG A 214 -25.11 4.52 10.62
N ARG A 215 -24.56 5.59 10.07
CA ARG A 215 -24.73 5.95 8.65
C ARG A 215 -24.15 4.89 7.72
N ILE A 216 -22.99 4.36 8.06
CA ILE A 216 -22.34 3.30 7.28
C ILE A 216 -23.15 2.01 7.32
N ARG A 217 -23.69 1.63 8.48
CA ARG A 217 -24.60 0.47 8.57
C ARG A 217 -25.86 0.65 7.73
N ALA A 218 -26.44 1.86 7.72
CA ALA A 218 -27.61 2.17 6.89
C ALA A 218 -27.27 2.11 5.38
N LEU A 219 -26.08 2.59 5.00
CA LEU A 219 -25.53 2.50 3.64
C LEU A 219 -25.34 1.06 3.17
N MET A 220 -24.91 0.19 4.07
CA MET A 220 -24.57 -1.21 3.77
C MET A 220 -25.77 -2.16 3.87
N ALA A 221 -26.89 -1.69 4.42
CA ALA A 221 -28.10 -2.49 4.46
C ALA A 221 -28.59 -2.77 3.02
N PRO A 222 -29.03 -4.01 2.72
CA PRO A 222 -29.58 -4.33 1.41
C PRO A 222 -30.75 -3.40 1.10
N THR A 223 -30.77 -2.84 -0.11
CA THR A 223 -31.91 -2.06 -0.58
C THR A 223 -33.12 -2.98 -0.67
N ALA A 224 -34.17 -2.67 0.09
CA ALA A 224 -35.42 -3.45 0.14
C ALA A 224 -36.19 -3.42 -1.19
#